data_AF-A0A971ZC44-F1
#
_entry.id   AF-A0A971ZC44-F1
#
_cell.length_a   1.000
_cell.length_b   1.000
_cell.length_c   1.000
_cell.angle_alpha   90.00
_cell.angle_beta   90.00
_cell.angle_gamma   90.00
#
_symmetry.space_group_name_H-M   'P 1'
#
loop_
_entity.id
_entity.type
_entity.pdbx_description
1 polymer ?
#
loop_
_entity_poly.entity_id
_entity_poly.type
_entity_poly.pdbx_seq_one_letter_code
_entity_poly.pdbx_strand_id
1 'polypeptide(L)'
;NIASRAAHLLYFVIKNHPLADGNKRCGSFLFLWYLRRNANLLALPVEQLINDNTLVALALLVAESLPDQKNLMIRLIEHFILLKEPLA
;
A
#
# COMPACT_ATOMS: atom_id res chain seq x y z
N ASN A 1 -10.97 -4.44 -5.32
CA ASN A 1 -10.66 -3.32 -6.26
C ASN A 1 -9.14 -3.10 -6.28
N ILE A 2 -8.62 -2.08 -6.98
CA ILE A 2 -7.17 -1.80 -7.08
C ILE A 2 -6.55 -1.40 -5.74
N ALA A 3 -7.24 -0.55 -4.97
CA ALA A 3 -6.80 -0.16 -3.63
C ALA A 3 -6.53 -1.39 -2.74
N SER A 4 -7.45 -2.34 -2.74
CA SER A 4 -7.30 -3.57 -1.97
C SER A 4 -6.12 -4.41 -2.43
N ARG A 5 -5.91 -4.56 -3.75
CA ARG A 5 -4.74 -5.29 -4.26
C ARG A 5 -3.43 -4.63 -3.87
N ALA A 6 -3.36 -3.30 -3.91
CA ALA A 6 -2.18 -2.54 -3.48
C ALA A 6 -1.92 -2.71 -1.97
N ALA A 7 -2.97 -2.61 -1.14
CA ALA A 7 -2.88 -2.80 0.29
C ALA A 7 -2.40 -4.20 0.67
N HIS A 8 -2.94 -5.23 0.03
CA HIS A 8 -2.51 -6.61 0.25
C HIS A 8 -1.07 -6.85 -0.22
N LEU A 9 -0.66 -6.25 -1.34
CA LEU A 9 0.72 -6.33 -1.82
C LEU A 9 1.70 -5.75 -0.79
N LEU A 10 1.43 -4.54 -0.27
CA LEU A 10 2.26 -3.94 0.76
C LEU A 10 2.28 -4.79 2.04
N TYR A 11 1.10 -5.22 2.50
CA TYR A 11 0.96 -6.01 3.72
C TYR A 11 1.75 -7.33 3.65
N PHE A 12 1.50 -8.15 2.62
CA PHE A 12 2.09 -9.49 2.56
C PHE A 12 3.58 -9.47 2.28
N VAL A 13 4.09 -8.56 1.44
CA VAL A 13 5.53 -8.48 1.19
C VAL A 13 6.28 -8.09 2.47
N ILE A 14 5.74 -7.15 3.25
CA ILE A 14 6.39 -6.75 4.49
C ILE A 14 6.23 -7.83 5.57
N LYS A 15 5.02 -8.39 5.75
CA LYS A 15 4.70 -9.25 6.89
C LYS A 15 5.16 -10.69 6.73
N ASN A 16 5.10 -11.24 5.52
CA ASN A 16 5.44 -12.65 5.28
C ASN A 16 6.93 -12.85 4.96
N HIS A 17 7.70 -11.77 4.87
CA HIS A 17 9.14 -11.79 4.62
C HIS A 17 9.57 -12.73 3.46
N PRO A 18 9.01 -12.62 2.24
CA PRO A 18 9.32 -13.52 1.13
C PRO A 18 10.76 -13.37 0.58
N LEU A 19 11.48 -12.31 0.95
CA LEU A 19 12.86 -12.06 0.56
C LEU A 19 13.81 -12.29 1.74
N ALA A 20 15.05 -12.70 1.47
CA ALA A 20 16.07 -12.90 2.49
C ALA A 20 16.37 -11.62 3.30
N ASP A 21 16.35 -10.46 2.66
CA ASP A 21 16.39 -9.13 3.28
C ASP A 21 15.63 -8.12 2.40
N GLY A 22 15.36 -6.93 2.92
CA GLY A 22 14.83 -5.81 2.15
C GLY A 22 13.32 -5.80 1.99
N ASN A 23 12.58 -6.69 2.66
CA ASN A 23 11.12 -6.82 2.57
C ASN A 23 10.35 -5.49 2.69
N LYS A 24 10.75 -4.62 3.64
CA LYS A 24 10.16 -3.27 3.79
C LYS A 24 10.41 -2.40 2.55
N ARG A 25 11.65 -2.35 2.06
CA ARG A 25 12.05 -1.54 0.90
C ARG A 25 11.38 -2.05 -0.38
N CYS A 26 11.46 -3.35 -0.64
CA CYS A 26 10.85 -3.98 -1.81
C CYS A 26 9.32 -3.91 -1.77
N GLY A 27 8.70 -4.11 -0.59
CA GLY A 27 7.25 -3.95 -0.42
C GLY A 27 6.77 -2.55 -0.72
N SER A 28 7.45 -1.53 -0.17
CA SER A 28 7.15 -0.12 -0.46
C SER A 28 7.35 0.24 -1.94
N PHE A 29 8.43 -0.26 -2.56
CA PHE A 29 8.68 -0.06 -3.99
C PHE A 29 7.58 -0.68 -4.86
N LEU A 30 7.25 -1.96 -4.61
CA LEU A 30 6.22 -2.68 -5.36
C LEU A 30 4.84 -2.03 -5.19
N PHE A 31 4.53 -1.54 -3.99
CA PHE A 31 3.31 -0.80 -3.70
C PHE A 31 3.21 0.48 -4.55
N LEU A 32 4.23 1.34 -4.53
CA LEU A 32 4.25 2.57 -5.35
C LEU A 32 4.23 2.25 -6.85
N TRP A 33 4.99 1.25 -7.28
CA TRP A 33 5.01 0.81 -8.68
C TRP A 33 3.64 0.32 -9.15
N TYR A 34 2.94 -0.47 -8.33
CA TYR A 34 1.59 -0.93 -8.61
C TYR A 34 0.60 0.24 -8.73
N LEU A 35 0.67 1.22 -7.82
CA LEU A 35 -0.16 2.43 -7.92
C LEU A 35 0.12 3.21 -9.20
N ARG A 36 1.40 3.44 -9.54
CA ARG A 36 1.78 4.14 -10.78
C ARG A 36 1.30 3.40 -12.03
N ARG A 37 1.34 2.06 -12.03
CA ARG A 37 0.82 1.25 -13.14
C ARG A 37 -0.69 1.41 -13.36
N ASN A 38 -1.43 1.79 -12.31
CA ASN A 38 -2.86 1.98 -12.31
C ASN A 38 -3.27 3.47 -12.18
N ALA A 39 -2.37 4.41 -12.48
CA ALA A 39 -2.57 5.84 -12.25
C ALA A 39 -3.81 6.41 -12.96
N ASN A 40 -4.23 5.82 -14.08
CA ASN A 40 -5.43 6.22 -14.81
C ASN A 40 -6.72 6.08 -13.98
N LEU A 41 -6.73 5.24 -12.94
CA LEU A 41 -7.86 4.94 -12.07
C LEU A 41 -7.78 5.65 -10.71
N LEU A 42 -6.67 6.33 -10.42
CA LEU A 42 -6.47 7.07 -9.18
C LEU A 42 -7.04 8.49 -9.30
N ALA A 43 -7.65 8.99 -8.23
CA ALA A 43 -8.21 10.34 -8.19
C ALA A 43 -7.12 11.43 -8.24
N LEU A 44 -5.93 11.12 -7.72
CA LEU A 44 -4.78 12.02 -7.66
C LEU A 44 -3.49 11.28 -8.09
N PRO A 45 -2.43 12.02 -8.47
CA PRO A 45 -1.10 11.43 -8.66
C PRO A 45 -0.62 10.67 -7.41
N VAL A 46 0.19 9.62 -7.62
CA VAL A 46 0.64 8.73 -6.52
C VAL A 46 1.38 9.50 -5.44
N GLU A 47 2.19 10.49 -5.83
CA GLU A 47 3.00 11.31 -4.94
C GLU A 47 2.14 12.22 -4.03
N GLN A 48 0.91 12.50 -4.42
CA GLN A 48 -0.05 13.26 -3.60
C GLN A 48 -0.89 12.35 -2.69
N LEU A 49 -1.12 11.10 -3.09
CA LEU A 49 -1.81 10.10 -2.27
C LEU A 49 -0.90 9.54 -1.18
N ILE A 50 0.36 9.27 -1.53
CA ILE A 50 1.35 8.63 -0.67
C ILE A 50 2.66 9.42 -0.77
N ASN A 51 2.86 10.33 0.18
CA ASN A 51 4.15 10.99 0.34
C ASN A 51 5.14 10.08 1.12
N ASP A 52 6.40 10.51 1.20
CA ASP A 52 7.48 9.73 1.82
C ASP A 52 7.19 9.39 3.29
N ASN A 53 6.66 10.35 4.06
CA ASN A 53 6.33 10.15 5.47
C ASN A 53 5.19 9.12 5.64
N THR A 54 4.15 9.21 4.81
CA THR A 54 3.04 8.25 4.78
C THR A 54 3.55 6.85 4.43
N LEU A 55 4.42 6.73 3.42
CA LEU A 55 4.97 5.43 3.01
C LEU A 55 5.80 4.78 4.12
N VAL A 56 6.67 5.56 4.77
CA VAL A 56 7.48 5.10 5.90
C VAL A 56 6.57 4.66 7.05
N ALA A 57 5.57 5.47 7.41
CA ALA A 57 4.63 5.15 8.48
C ALA A 57 3.85 3.87 8.19
N LEU A 58 3.28 3.72 6.99
CA LEU A 58 2.54 2.51 6.61
C LEU A 58 3.45 1.27 6.63
N ALA A 59 4.67 1.36 6.12
CA ALA A 59 5.60 0.24 6.11
C ALA A 59 5.98 -0.21 7.53
N LEU A 60 6.20 0.73 8.46
CA LEU A 60 6.47 0.44 9.86
C LEU A 60 5.25 -0.14 10.57
N LEU A 61 4.06 0.45 10.39
CA LEU A 61 2.82 -0.06 10.98
C LEU A 61 2.53 -1.50 10.55
N VAL A 62 2.71 -1.80 9.26
CA VAL A 62 2.56 -3.17 8.75
C VAL A 62 3.57 -4.10 9.41
N ALA A 63 4.84 -3.71 9.47
CA ALA A 63 5.90 -4.52 10.07
C ALA A 63 5.61 -4.84 11.54
N GLU A 64 5.22 -3.84 12.33
CA GLU A 64 4.97 -3.94 13.77
C GLU A 64 3.59 -4.50 14.14
N SER A 65 2.63 -4.51 13.21
CA SER A 65 1.25 -4.98 13.49
C SER A 65 1.19 -6.44 13.95
N LEU A 66 0.23 -6.77 14.81
CA LEU A 66 -0.06 -8.16 15.15
C LEU A 66 -0.75 -8.89 13.97
N PRO A 67 -0.60 -10.22 13.81
CA PRO A 67 -1.30 -10.96 12.76
C PRO A 67 -2.82 -10.75 12.76
N ASP A 68 -3.45 -10.68 13.94
CA ASP A 68 -4.89 -10.44 14.07
C ASP A 68 -5.33 -9.03 13.63
N GLN A 69 -4.39 -8.09 13.52
CA GLN A 69 -4.63 -6.74 13.01
C GLN A 69 -4.54 -6.65 11.47
N LYS A 70 -4.35 -7.76 10.76
CA LYS A 70 -4.27 -7.79 9.29
C LYS A 70 -5.37 -6.96 8.63
N ASN A 71 -6.63 -7.23 8.96
CA ASN A 71 -7.75 -6.54 8.32
C ASN A 71 -7.77 -5.04 8.64
N LEU A 72 -7.32 -4.64 9.83
CA LEU A 72 -7.16 -3.23 10.19
C LEU A 72 -6.08 -2.55 9.33
N MET A 73 -4.92 -3.19 9.16
CA MET A 73 -3.83 -2.66 8.33
C MET A 73 -4.23 -2.54 6.86
N ILE A 74 -4.91 -3.55 6.31
CA ILE A 74 -5.43 -3.50 4.94
C ILE A 74 -6.36 -2.30 4.76
N ARG A 75 -7.35 -2.12 5.65
CA ARG A 75 -8.28 -0.99 5.58
C ARG A 75 -7.58 0.36 5.75
N LEU A 76 -6.59 0.44 6.64
CA LEU A 76 -5.80 1.65 6.82
C LEU A 76 -5.06 2.03 5.53
N ILE A 77 -4.41 1.07 4.85
CA ILE A 77 -3.71 1.34 3.61
C ILE A 77 -4.70 1.72 2.49
N GLU A 78 -5.82 1.00 2.38
CA GLU A 78 -6.88 1.31 1.40
C GLU A 78 -7.41 2.74 1.54
N HIS A 79 -7.50 3.27 2.77
CA HIS A 79 -7.98 4.62 3.05
C HIS A 79 -7.17 5.72 2.34
N PHE A 80 -5.89 5.50 2.07
CA PHE A 80 -5.03 6.47 1.36
C PHE A 80 -5.13 6.38 -0.18
N ILE A 81 -5.85 5.38 -0.73
CA ILE A 81 -5.89 5.12 -2.17
C ILE A 81 -7.23 5.57 -2.73
N LEU A 82 -7.34 6.87 -3.02
CA LEU A 82 -8.53 7.45 -3.63
C LEU A 82 -8.64 7.06 -5.11
N LEU A 83 -9.77 6.48 -5.49
CA LEU A 83 -10.09 6.10 -6.86
C LEU A 83 -10.97 7.16 -7.51
N LYS A 84 -10.86 7.33 -8.83
CA LYS A 84 -11.79 8.18 -9.58
C LYS A 84 -13.21 7.68 -9.39
N GLU A 85 -14.16 8.59 -9.24
CA GLU A 85 -15.56 8.23 -9.33
C GLU A 85 -15.87 7.76 -10.76
N PRO A 86 -16.67 6.70 -10.94
CA PRO A 86 -17.18 6.37 -12.26
C PRO A 86 -17.95 7.58 -12.78
N LEU A 87 -17.66 7.99 -14.01
CA LEU A 87 -18.44 9.01 -14.71
C LEU A 87 -19.91 8.56 -14.66
N ALA A 88 -20.74 9.34 -13.96
CA ALA A 88 -22.18 9.15 -13.88
C ALA A 88 -22.82 9.27 -15.27
#